data_AF-A0A4D6X8N0-F1
#
_entry.id   AF-A0A4D6X8N0-F1
#
_cell.length_a   1.000
_cell.length_b   1.000
_cell.length_c   1.000
_cell.angle_alpha   90.00
_cell.angle_beta   90.00
_cell.angle_gamma   90.00
#
_symmetry.space_group_name_H-M   'P 1'
#
loop_
_entity.id
_entity.type
_entity.pdbx_description
1 polymer ?
#
loop_
_entity_poly.entity_id
_entity_poly.type
_entity_poly.pdbx_seq_one_letter_code
_entity_poly.pdbx_strand_id
1 'polypeptide(L)' 'MWIGSNESRFRLQRRIMGVALFFAVFFLAAKLEAYLVGDGSLMDVFRGLFVTGFTGGAFYLAGRW' A
#
# COMPACT_ATOMS: atom_id res chain seq x y z
N MET A 1 -27.29 -10.53 19.32
CA MET A 1 -26.50 -11.35 18.37
C MET A 1 -26.30 -10.54 17.10
N TRP A 2 -25.09 -10.01 16.88
CA TRP A 2 -24.76 -9.11 15.76
C TRP A 2 -23.88 -9.86 14.75
N ILE A 3 -24.44 -10.91 14.15
CA ILE A 3 -23.82 -11.70 13.07
C ILE A 3 -24.14 -10.97 11.76
N GLY A 4 -23.51 -9.81 11.56
CA GLY A 4 -23.77 -8.97 10.38
C GLY A 4 -22.84 -7.76 10.19
N SER A 5 -21.99 -7.41 11.16
CA SER A 5 -21.17 -6.19 11.07
C SER A 5 -19.69 -6.40 10.76
N ASN A 6 -19.13 -7.60 10.96
CA ASN A 6 -17.72 -7.81 10.68
C ASN A 6 -17.41 -7.78 9.19
N GLU A 7 -18.25 -8.43 8.37
CA GLU A 7 -18.03 -8.53 6.93
C GLU A 7 -18.10 -7.16 6.22
N SER A 8 -19.03 -6.30 6.63
CA SER A 8 -19.16 -4.94 6.10
C SER A 8 -17.98 -4.04 6.53
N ARG A 9 -17.47 -4.22 7.75
CA ARG A 9 -16.26 -3.55 8.25
C ARG A 9 -15.01 -4.01 7.51
N PHE A 10 -14.85 -5.30 7.25
CA PHE A 10 -13.74 -5.84 6.45
C PHE A 10 -13.79 -5.33 5.00
N ARG A 11 -14.99 -5.25 4.41
CA ARG A 11 -15.18 -4.70 3.06
C ARG A 11 -14.80 -3.22 2.98
N LEU A 12 -15.13 -2.43 4.01
CA LEU A 12 -14.72 -1.03 4.12
C LEU A 12 -13.20 -0.89 4.35
N GLN A 13 -12.64 -1.71 5.25
CA GLN A 13 -11.20 -1.74 5.53
C GLN A 13 -10.39 -2.11 4.28
N ARG A 14 -10.89 -3.05 3.46
CA ARG A 14 -10.27 -3.42 2.19
C ARG A 14 -10.29 -2.27 1.19
N ARG A 15 -11.38 -1.49 1.11
CA ARG A 15 -11.42 -0.27 0.28
C ARG A 15 -10.41 0.78 0.73
N ILE A 16 -10.33 1.04 2.04
CA ILE A 16 -9.37 1.98 2.62
C ILE A 16 -7.93 1.50 2.35
N MET A 17 -7.66 0.20 2.47
CA MET A 17 -6.37 -0.37 2.12
C MET A 17 -6.05 -0.36 0.64
N GLY A 18 -7.05 -0.48 -0.23
CA GLY A 18 -6.85 -0.28 -1.67
C GLY A 18 -6.35 1.13 -1.99
N VAL A 19 -6.90 2.14 -1.31
CA VAL A 19 -6.44 3.54 -1.45
C VAL A 19 -5.01 3.72 -0.93
N ALA A 20 -4.69 3.15 0.24
CA ALA A 20 -3.32 3.21 0.76
C ALA A 20 -2.31 2.50 -0.16
N LEU A 21 -2.68 1.34 -0.72
CA LEU A 21 -1.85 0.63 -1.69
C LEU A 21 -1.62 1.45 -2.96
N PHE A 22 -2.67 2.10 -3.46
CA PHE A 22 -2.56 3.03 -4.59
C PHE A 22 -1.54 4.13 -4.29
N PHE A 23 -1.66 4.83 -3.16
CA PHE A 23 -0.68 5.86 -2.78
C PHE A 23 0.75 5.31 -2.62
N ALA A 24 0.91 4.11 -2.07
CA ALA A 24 2.23 3.49 -1.92
C ALA A 24 2.90 3.23 -3.29
N VAL A 25 2.14 2.73 -4.27
CA VAL A 25 2.65 2.50 -5.63
C VAL A 25 3.06 3.81 -6.31
N PHE A 26 2.23 4.86 -6.21
CA PHE A 26 2.59 6.18 -6.75
C PHE A 26 3.80 6.79 -6.05
N PHE A 27 3.92 6.61 -4.74
CA PHE A 27 5.09 7.04 -3.98
C PHE A 27 6.36 6.35 -4.46
N LEU A 28 6.32 5.03 -4.68
CA LEU A 28 7.44 4.29 -5.26
C LEU A 28 7.79 4.80 -6.67
N ALA A 29 6.79 5.01 -7.53
CA ALA A 29 7.01 5.54 -8.87
C ALA A 29 7.73 6.91 -8.83
N ALA A 30 7.28 7.82 -7.96
CA ALA A 30 7.90 9.13 -7.77
C ALA A 30 9.36 9.03 -7.26
N LYS A 31 9.65 8.10 -6.34
CA LYS A 31 11.02 7.86 -5.88
C LYS A 31 11.91 7.26 -6.95
N LEU A 32 11.35 6.42 -7.81
CA LEU A 32 12.05 5.82 -8.93
C LEU A 32 12.41 6.88 -9.98
N GLU A 33 11.47 7.77 -10.29
CA GLU A 33 11.69 8.91 -11.18
C GLU A 33 12.75 9.86 -10.61
N ALA A 34 12.65 10.23 -9.33
CA ALA A 34 13.64 11.07 -8.66
C ALA A 34 15.06 10.46 -8.71
N TYR A 35 15.16 9.14 -8.53
CA TYR A 35 16.44 8.45 -8.67
C TYR A 35 16.98 8.48 -10.11
N LEU A 36 16.12 8.28 -11.12
CA LEU A 36 16.52 8.33 -12.54
C LEU A 36 16.95 9.72 -13.00
N VAL A 37 16.36 10.78 -12.45
CA VAL A 37 16.71 12.18 -12.75
C VAL A 37 17.94 12.64 -11.94
N GLY A 38 18.45 11.79 -11.03
CA GLY A 38 19.64 12.09 -10.22
C GLY A 38 19.38 12.98 -9.00
N ASP A 39 18.12 13.24 -8.68
CA ASP A 39 17.66 14.11 -7.58
C ASP A 39 17.29 13.30 -6.31
N GLY A 40 17.37 11.97 -6.39
CA GLY A 40 17.02 11.05 -5.31
C GLY A 40 18.10 9.98 -5.08
N SER A 41 18.11 9.41 -3.88
CA SER A 41 19.05 8.33 -3.54
C SER A 41 18.45 6.95 -3.82
N LEU A 42 19.33 5.97 -4.11
CA LEU A 42 18.92 4.56 -4.23
C LEU A 42 18.27 4.03 -2.93
N MET A 43 18.62 4.59 -1.77
CA MET A 43 17.99 4.29 -0.48
C MET A 43 16.52 4.74 -0.44
N ASP A 44 16.17 5.84 -1.11
CA ASP A 44 14.78 6.31 -1.18
C ASP A 44 13.90 5.37 -2.01
N VAL A 45 14.47 4.80 -3.08
CA VAL A 45 13.80 3.76 -3.87
C VAL A 45 13.55 2.51 -3.02
N PHE A 46 14.56 2.05 -2.27
CA PHE A 46 14.38 0.90 -1.36
C PHE A 46 13.33 1.13 -0.28
N ARG A 47 13.27 2.35 0.28
CA ARG A 47 12.21 2.73 1.23
C ARG A 47 10.83 2.68 0.56
N GLY A 48 10.71 3.21 -0.65
CA GLY A 48 9.46 3.12 -1.43
C GLY A 48 9.05 1.67 -1.70
N LEU A 49 10.02 0.81 -2.02
CA LEU A 49 9.82 -0.61 -2.30
C LEU A 49 9.33 -1.35 -1.05
N PHE A 50 9.96 -1.06 0.10
CA PHE A 50 9.55 -1.60 1.39
C PHE A 50 8.11 -1.18 1.75
N VAL A 51 7.79 0.11 1.64
CA VAL A 51 6.44 0.62 1.93
C VAL A 51 5.40 -0.01 1.02
N THR A 52 5.66 -0.06 -0.29
CA THR A 52 4.74 -0.66 -1.28
C THR A 52 4.54 -2.14 -1.03
N GLY A 53 5.62 -2.90 -0.79
CA GLY A 53 5.55 -4.32 -0.48
C GLY A 53 4.80 -4.59 0.83
N PHE A 54 5.06 -3.80 1.88
CA PHE A 54 4.38 -3.94 3.16
C PHE A 54 2.88 -3.64 3.05
N THR A 55 2.51 -2.52 2.40
CA THR A 55 1.10 -2.16 2.17
C THR A 55 0.41 -3.19 1.27
N GLY A 56 1.09 -3.72 0.25
CA GLY A 56 0.58 -4.79 -0.61
C GLY A 56 0.32 -6.09 0.17
N GLY A 57 1.25 -6.49 1.04
CA GLY A 57 1.09 -7.64 1.93
C GLY A 57 -0.07 -7.47 2.89
N ALA A 58 -0.21 -6.29 3.52
CA ALA A 58 -1.33 -5.97 4.39
C ALA A 58 -2.68 -5.99 3.65
N PHE A 59 -2.73 -5.46 2.43
CA PHE A 59 -3.92 -5.51 1.57
C PHE A 59 -4.28 -6.95 1.18
N TYR A 60 -3.29 -7.77 0.80
CA TYR A 60 -3.50 -9.18 0.48
C TYR A 60 -4.05 -9.98 1.67
N LEU A 61 -3.48 -9.77 2.86
CA LEU A 61 -3.98 -10.40 4.09
C LEU A 61 -5.40 -9.93 4.41
N ALA A 62 -5.71 -8.63 4.28
CA ALA A 62 -7.08 -8.12 4.44
C ALA A 62 -8.08 -8.67 3.39
N GLY A 63 -7.58 -9.25 2.30
CA GLY A 63 -8.33 -9.99 1.29
C GLY A 63 -8.75 -11.40 1.70
N ARG A 64 -7.95 -12.03 2.56
CA ARG A 64 -8.00 -13.46 2.88
C ARG A 64 -8.79 -13.77 4.16
N TRP A 65 -8.98 -12.76 5.00
CA TRP A 65 -9.88 -12.77 6.16
C TRP A 65 -11.22 -12.12 5.79
#